data_AF-A0A535BH65-F1
#
_entry.id   AF-A0A535BH65-F1
#
_cell.length_a   1.000
_cell.length_b   1.000
_cell.length_c   1.000
_cell.angle_alpha   90.00
_cell.angle_beta   90.00
_cell.angle_gamma   90.00
#
_symmetry.space_group_name_H-M   'P 1'
#
loop_
_entity.id
_entity.type
_entity.pdbx_description
1 polymer ?
#
loop_
_entity_poly.entity_id
_entity_poly.type
_entity_poly.pdbx_seq_one_letter_code
_entity_poly.pdbx_strand_id
1 'polypeptide(L)'
;MWYKDHRGPTVERALRRASSFADGSQNGGVGNFTVRLASGTIGLLGALNDTIGRLETLTVILISLVIFAVTTFIYRSFTAGLLLAVISNTAYLITSAIMYHLEIGLDVNTLPIGAVGMGIGIDYNIYLMSRMCEEYRINPDYSKLIPASIFTTGKAIFFTATTMVVGIILWYFMSSLRFQAEMGLLLSAVMIAHVILALFFQSAFMLILQPKFIQKGLFFERRR
;
A
#
# COMPACT_ATOMS: atom_id res chain seq x y z
N MET A 1 -19.61 -32.80 -2.74
CA MET A 1 -19.01 -31.59 -3.33
C MET A 1 -17.70 -31.36 -2.57
N TRP A 2 -16.56 -31.92 -3.01
CA TRP A 2 -15.36 -31.99 -2.15
C TRP A 2 -14.07 -31.76 -2.94
N TYR A 3 -13.63 -30.50 -2.96
CA TYR A 3 -12.20 -30.20 -3.08
C TYR A 3 -11.56 -30.25 -1.69
N LYS A 4 -10.28 -30.64 -1.62
CA LYS A 4 -9.52 -30.81 -0.37
C LYS A 4 -9.46 -29.53 0.46
N ASP A 5 -9.47 -28.37 -0.21
CA ASP A 5 -9.52 -27.04 0.38
C ASP A 5 -10.12 -26.04 -0.63
N HIS A 6 -10.45 -24.84 -0.14
CA HIS A 6 -10.96 -23.70 -0.94
C HIS A 6 -9.88 -22.62 -1.14
N ARG A 7 -8.59 -22.98 -1.08
CA ARG A 7 -7.49 -22.02 -1.22
C ARG A 7 -7.18 -21.76 -2.71
N GLY A 8 -6.60 -20.60 -3.01
CA GLY A 8 -6.29 -20.12 -4.37
C GLY A 8 -5.72 -21.20 -5.32
N PRO A 9 -4.66 -21.95 -4.95
CA PRO A 9 -4.05 -22.95 -5.83
C PRO A 9 -4.98 -24.12 -6.18
N THR A 10 -5.87 -24.53 -5.27
CA THR A 10 -6.80 -25.65 -5.50
C THR A 10 -7.96 -25.21 -6.37
N VAL A 11 -8.49 -24.02 -6.12
CA VAL A 11 -9.53 -23.39 -6.94
C VAL A 11 -9.01 -23.13 -8.36
N GLU A 12 -7.79 -22.60 -8.51
CA GLU A 12 -7.19 -22.35 -9.82
C GLU A 12 -7.00 -23.64 -10.63
N ARG A 13 -6.50 -24.72 -10.00
CA ARG A 13 -6.36 -26.04 -10.66
C ARG A 13 -7.70 -26.61 -11.09
N ALA A 14 -8.73 -26.49 -10.26
CA ALA A 14 -10.09 -26.92 -10.59
C ALA A 14 -10.63 -26.17 -11.81
N LEU A 15 -10.47 -24.84 -11.82
CA LEU A 15 -10.97 -23.97 -12.88
C LEU A 15 -10.19 -24.12 -14.18
N ARG A 16 -8.86 -24.27 -14.12
CA ARG A 16 -8.04 -24.57 -15.30
C ARG A 16 -8.48 -25.87 -15.97
N ARG A 17 -8.71 -26.94 -15.20
CA ARG A 17 -9.20 -28.23 -15.74
C ARG A 17 -10.60 -28.12 -16.35
N ALA A 18 -11.50 -27.39 -15.69
CA ALA A 18 -12.85 -27.16 -16.19
C ALA A 18 -12.84 -26.31 -17.48
N SER A 19 -11.99 -25.28 -17.54
CA SER A 19 -11.84 -24.42 -18.71
C SER A 19 -11.24 -25.17 -19.89
N SER A 20 -10.17 -25.95 -19.68
CA SER A 20 -9.56 -26.76 -20.74
C SER A 20 -10.52 -27.79 -21.33
N PHE A 21 -11.45 -28.33 -20.53
CA PHE A 21 -12.50 -29.21 -21.02
C PHE A 21 -13.56 -28.45 -21.81
N ALA A 22 -13.97 -27.26 -21.36
CA ALA A 22 -14.93 -26.42 -22.07
C ALA A 22 -14.37 -25.96 -23.45
N ASP A 23 -13.11 -25.52 -23.50
CA ASP A 23 -12.45 -25.08 -24.73
C ASP A 23 -12.25 -26.23 -25.71
N GLY A 24 -11.86 -27.41 -25.22
CA GLY A 24 -11.76 -28.63 -26.03
C GLY A 24 -13.10 -29.11 -26.59
N SER A 25 -14.19 -28.92 -25.83
CA SER A 25 -15.54 -29.31 -26.24
C SER A 25 -16.15 -28.31 -27.25
N GLN A 26 -15.80 -27.02 -27.19
CA GLN A 26 -16.19 -26.04 -28.22
C GLN A 26 -15.51 -26.31 -29.57
N ASN A 27 -14.26 -26.78 -29.57
CA ASN A 27 -13.54 -27.16 -30.79
C ASN A 27 -13.98 -28.53 -31.38
N GLY A 28 -14.73 -29.34 -30.62
CA GLY A 28 -15.15 -30.70 -30.97
C GLY A 28 -16.47 -30.83 -31.73
N GLY A 29 -17.14 -29.73 -32.09
CA GLY A 29 -18.29 -29.77 -33.02
C GLY A 29 -19.60 -30.35 -32.49
N VAL A 30 -19.83 -30.38 -31.18
CA VAL A 30 -21.10 -30.87 -30.61
C VAL A 30 -22.14 -29.74 -30.51
N GLY A 31 -22.70 -29.34 -31.65
CA GLY A 31 -23.90 -28.50 -31.75
C GLY A 31 -23.80 -27.07 -31.18
N ASN A 32 -24.88 -26.29 -31.34
CA ASN A 32 -24.98 -24.86 -31.02
C ASN A 32 -25.00 -24.54 -29.50
N PHE A 33 -24.28 -25.30 -28.67
CA PHE A 33 -24.32 -25.18 -27.22
C PHE A 33 -23.05 -24.52 -26.68
N THR A 34 -23.17 -23.33 -26.10
CA THR A 34 -22.05 -22.63 -25.48
C THR A 34 -21.85 -23.12 -24.04
N VAL A 35 -20.85 -23.98 -23.83
CA VAL A 35 -20.45 -24.38 -22.47
C VAL A 35 -19.77 -23.19 -21.80
N ARG A 36 -20.38 -22.66 -20.73
CA ARG A 36 -19.81 -21.64 -19.85
C ARG A 36 -19.47 -22.29 -18.50
N LEU A 37 -18.39 -21.82 -17.86
CA LEU A 37 -18.03 -22.25 -16.51
C LEU A 37 -19.23 -22.06 -15.56
N ALA A 38 -19.55 -23.11 -14.79
CA ALA A 38 -20.74 -23.14 -13.96
C ALA A 38 -20.74 -22.04 -12.88
N SER A 39 -21.91 -21.43 -12.67
CA SER A 39 -22.21 -20.62 -11.49
C SER A 39 -22.25 -21.54 -10.27
N GLY A 40 -21.41 -21.26 -9.28
CA GLY A 40 -21.26 -22.04 -8.05
C GLY A 40 -20.12 -21.47 -7.22
N THR A 41 -20.01 -21.86 -5.94
CA THR A 41 -19.06 -21.25 -4.99
C THR A 41 -17.61 -21.26 -5.49
N ILE A 42 -17.16 -22.33 -6.14
CA ILE A 42 -15.80 -22.42 -6.71
C ILE A 42 -15.61 -21.49 -7.92
N GLY A 43 -16.61 -21.40 -8.81
CA GLY A 43 -16.59 -20.50 -9.96
C GLY A 43 -16.58 -19.03 -9.55
N LEU A 44 -17.38 -18.69 -8.53
CA LEU A 44 -17.42 -17.35 -7.96
C LEU A 44 -16.10 -17.00 -7.25
N LEU A 45 -15.58 -17.90 -6.40
CA LEU A 45 -14.30 -17.68 -5.70
C LEU A 45 -13.14 -17.49 -6.68
N GLY A 46 -13.10 -18.25 -7.77
CA GLY A 46 -12.09 -18.06 -8.81
C GLY A 46 -12.20 -16.76 -9.57
N ALA A 47 -13.42 -16.39 -10.00
CA ALA A 47 -13.66 -15.13 -10.67
C ALA A 47 -13.34 -13.93 -9.77
N LEU A 48 -13.67 -14.02 -8.49
CA LEU A 48 -13.29 -13.03 -7.48
C LEU A 48 -11.78 -12.95 -7.34
N ASN A 49 -11.08 -14.07 -7.15
CA ASN A 49 -9.63 -14.08 -6.98
C ASN A 49 -8.88 -13.48 -8.20
N ASP A 50 -9.30 -13.83 -9.42
CA ASP A 50 -8.74 -13.26 -10.65
C ASP A 50 -8.98 -11.74 -10.75
N THR A 51 -10.21 -11.31 -10.44
CA THR A 51 -10.58 -9.89 -10.46
C THR A 51 -9.83 -9.11 -9.39
N ILE A 52 -9.73 -9.65 -8.17
CA ILE A 52 -9.10 -9.02 -7.01
C ILE A 52 -7.59 -8.86 -7.25
N GLY A 53 -6.89 -9.87 -7.75
CA GLY A 53 -5.46 -9.76 -8.05
C GLY A 53 -5.17 -8.66 -9.10
N ARG A 54 -6.01 -8.57 -10.14
CA ARG A 54 -5.91 -7.49 -11.14
C ARG A 54 -6.21 -6.12 -10.53
N LEU A 55 -7.27 -6.01 -9.74
CA LEU A 55 -7.67 -4.76 -9.11
C LEU A 55 -6.65 -4.27 -8.08
N GLU A 56 -6.05 -5.17 -7.30
CA GLU A 56 -4.99 -4.83 -6.36
C GLU A 56 -3.79 -4.23 -7.09
N THR A 57 -3.27 -4.94 -8.11
CA THR A 57 -2.13 -4.47 -8.90
C THR A 57 -2.41 -3.11 -9.53
N LEU A 58 -3.60 -2.95 -10.12
CA LEU A 58 -4.02 -1.68 -10.71
C LEU A 58 -4.13 -0.56 -9.65
N THR A 59 -4.65 -0.87 -8.47
CA THR A 59 -4.78 0.08 -7.36
C THR A 59 -3.42 0.55 -6.87
N VAL A 60 -2.48 -0.36 -6.64
CA VAL A 60 -1.10 -0.03 -6.21
C VAL A 60 -0.40 0.83 -7.26
N ILE A 61 -0.50 0.47 -8.54
CA ILE A 61 0.10 1.26 -9.63
C ILE A 61 -0.52 2.66 -9.69
N LEU A 62 -1.85 2.77 -9.70
CA LEU A 62 -2.52 4.06 -9.78
C LEU A 62 -2.19 4.96 -8.59
N ILE A 63 -2.18 4.42 -7.37
CA ILE A 63 -1.86 5.19 -6.17
C ILE A 63 -0.39 5.60 -6.17
N SER A 64 0.52 4.69 -6.55
CA SER A 64 1.93 5.02 -6.70
C SER A 64 2.14 6.15 -7.73
N LEU A 65 1.40 6.14 -8.85
CA LEU A 65 1.45 7.21 -9.85
C LEU A 65 0.89 8.52 -9.32
N VAL A 66 -0.22 8.48 -8.57
CA VAL A 66 -0.80 9.68 -7.94
C VAL A 66 0.15 10.26 -6.91
N ILE A 67 0.71 9.44 -6.01
CA ILE A 67 1.71 9.86 -5.02
C ILE A 67 2.89 10.49 -5.75
N PHE A 68 3.45 9.82 -6.76
CA PHE A 68 4.56 10.32 -7.56
C PHE A 68 4.24 11.67 -8.22
N ALA A 69 3.08 11.80 -8.86
CA ALA A 69 2.68 13.02 -9.57
C ALA A 69 2.46 14.19 -8.60
N VAL A 70 1.71 13.97 -7.52
CA VAL A 70 1.38 14.98 -6.52
C VAL A 70 2.64 15.47 -5.81
N THR A 71 3.50 14.56 -5.36
CA THR A 71 4.73 14.93 -4.65
C THR A 71 5.76 15.58 -5.58
N THR A 72 5.88 15.10 -6.84
CA THR A 72 6.68 15.78 -7.86
C THR A 72 6.19 17.20 -8.09
N PHE A 73 4.86 17.41 -8.11
CA PHE A 73 4.27 18.73 -8.26
C PHE A 73 4.54 19.64 -7.05
N ILE A 74 4.32 19.15 -5.82
CA ILE A 74 4.52 19.91 -4.57
C ILE A 74 5.97 20.37 -4.43
N TYR A 75 6.93 19.46 -4.60
CA TYR A 75 8.36 19.73 -4.41
C TYR A 75 9.07 20.16 -5.70
N ARG A 76 8.36 20.19 -6.83
CA ARG A 76 8.90 20.51 -8.18
C ARG A 76 10.16 19.69 -8.51
N SER A 77 10.17 18.44 -8.09
CA SER A 77 11.35 17.58 -8.18
C SER A 77 10.96 16.14 -8.44
N PHE A 78 11.50 15.60 -9.53
CA PHE A 78 11.38 14.19 -9.88
C PHE A 78 11.96 13.28 -8.79
N THR A 79 13.08 13.68 -8.16
CA THR A 79 13.73 12.87 -7.12
C THR A 79 12.89 12.78 -5.84
N ALA A 80 12.17 13.85 -5.49
CA ALA A 80 11.26 13.85 -4.35
C ALA A 80 10.06 12.91 -4.61
N GLY A 81 9.50 12.98 -5.81
CA GLY A 81 8.40 12.09 -6.19
C GLY A 81 8.80 10.63 -6.26
N LEU A 82 9.97 10.34 -6.83
CA LEU A 82 10.49 8.97 -6.88
C LEU A 82 10.75 8.42 -5.47
N LEU A 83 11.37 9.23 -4.58
CA LEU A 83 11.63 8.83 -3.20
C LEU A 83 10.35 8.45 -2.46
N LEU A 84 9.33 9.32 -2.49
CA LEU A 84 8.09 9.09 -1.76
C LEU A 84 7.28 7.93 -2.37
N ALA A 85 7.31 7.76 -3.69
CA ALA A 85 6.74 6.59 -4.34
C ALA A 85 7.45 5.29 -3.88
N VAL A 86 8.78 5.27 -3.85
CA VAL A 86 9.54 4.10 -3.36
C VAL A 86 9.22 3.79 -1.91
N ILE A 87 9.14 4.81 -1.05
CA ILE A 87 8.77 4.65 0.36
C ILE A 87 7.36 4.03 0.48
N SER A 88 6.38 4.56 -0.24
CA SER A 88 5.01 4.05 -0.19
C SER A 88 4.90 2.61 -0.68
N ASN A 89 5.56 2.26 -1.79
CA ASN A 89 5.60 0.88 -2.27
C ASN A 89 6.34 -0.05 -1.30
N THR A 90 7.40 0.43 -0.64
CA THR A 90 8.12 -0.35 0.39
C THR A 90 7.23 -0.64 1.59
N ALA A 91 6.46 0.35 2.06
CA ALA A 91 5.49 0.16 3.13
C ALA A 91 4.44 -0.89 2.76
N TYR A 92 3.89 -0.80 1.54
CA TYR A 92 2.94 -1.78 1.02
C TYR A 92 3.56 -3.19 0.94
N LEU A 93 4.79 -3.33 0.44
CA LEU A 93 5.49 -4.62 0.41
C LEU A 93 5.71 -5.22 1.80
N ILE A 94 6.02 -4.40 2.81
CA ILE A 94 6.12 -4.85 4.21
C ILE A 94 4.77 -5.37 4.68
N THR A 95 3.67 -4.67 4.39
CA THR A 95 2.32 -5.11 4.74
C THR A 95 1.93 -6.40 4.01
N SER A 96 2.23 -6.53 2.71
CA SER A 96 2.01 -7.77 1.95
C SER A 96 2.82 -8.94 2.50
N ALA A 97 4.04 -8.70 2.98
CA ALA A 97 4.83 -9.73 3.66
C ALA A 97 4.19 -10.17 4.98
N ILE A 98 3.62 -9.23 5.75
CA ILE A 98 2.86 -9.55 6.97
C ILE A 98 1.61 -10.38 6.62
N MET A 99 0.88 -10.02 5.56
CA MET A 99 -0.27 -10.80 5.08
C MET A 99 0.14 -12.24 4.75
N TYR A 100 1.25 -12.41 4.03
CA TYR A 100 1.79 -13.73 3.71
C TYR A 100 2.14 -14.55 4.97
N HIS A 101 2.83 -13.94 5.93
CA HIS A 101 3.23 -14.61 7.17
C HIS A 101 2.06 -14.99 8.09
N LEU A 102 0.99 -14.20 8.08
CA LEU A 102 -0.20 -14.43 8.91
C LEU A 102 -1.29 -15.25 8.20
N GLU A 103 -1.00 -15.78 7.00
CA GLU A 103 -1.96 -16.47 6.14
C GLU A 103 -3.25 -15.67 5.87
N ILE A 104 -3.14 -14.34 5.81
CA ILE A 104 -4.26 -13.46 5.45
C ILE A 104 -4.32 -13.39 3.92
N GLY A 105 -5.40 -13.91 3.35
CA GLY A 105 -5.61 -13.92 1.90
C GLY A 105 -5.95 -12.54 1.36
N LEU A 106 -5.56 -12.28 0.11
CA LEU A 106 -6.05 -11.15 -0.64
C LEU A 106 -7.51 -11.41 -1.06
N ASP A 107 -8.40 -10.52 -0.65
CA ASP A 107 -9.83 -10.62 -0.87
C ASP A 107 -10.48 -9.22 -0.98
N VAL A 108 -11.82 -9.18 -1.09
CA VAL A 108 -12.59 -7.93 -1.24
C VAL A 108 -12.41 -6.99 -0.04
N ASN A 109 -12.05 -7.57 1.09
CA ASN A 109 -11.93 -6.94 2.38
C ASN A 109 -10.56 -6.31 2.61
N THR A 110 -9.50 -6.97 2.13
CA THR A 110 -8.11 -6.53 2.28
C THR A 110 -7.67 -5.59 1.16
N LEU A 111 -8.31 -5.65 -0.01
CA LEU A 111 -8.00 -4.78 -1.14
C LEU A 111 -8.06 -3.27 -0.81
N PRO A 112 -9.09 -2.75 -0.11
CA PRO A 112 -9.14 -1.33 0.26
C PRO A 112 -8.01 -0.91 1.22
N ILE A 113 -7.45 -1.84 2.01
CA ILE A 113 -6.39 -1.54 2.97
C ILE A 113 -5.12 -1.11 2.26
N GLY A 114 -4.78 -1.74 1.13
CA GLY A 114 -3.64 -1.32 0.32
C GLY A 114 -3.78 0.14 -0.12
N ALA A 115 -4.97 0.51 -0.60
CA ALA A 115 -5.25 1.86 -1.05
C ALA A 115 -5.22 2.90 0.08
N VAL A 116 -6.00 2.63 1.14
CA VAL A 116 -6.14 3.53 2.29
C VAL A 116 -4.83 3.62 3.06
N GLY A 117 -4.13 2.49 3.23
CA GLY A 117 -2.86 2.41 3.93
C GLY A 117 -1.77 3.23 3.26
N MET A 118 -1.61 3.11 1.94
CA MET A 118 -0.65 3.92 1.18
C MET A 118 -0.99 5.42 1.23
N GLY A 119 -2.28 5.77 1.12
CA GLY A 119 -2.74 7.15 1.15
C GLY A 119 -2.58 7.83 2.51
N ILE A 120 -3.01 7.18 3.60
CA ILE A 120 -2.88 7.74 4.96
C ILE A 120 -1.42 7.74 5.41
N GLY A 121 -0.66 6.68 5.11
CA GLY A 121 0.69 6.53 5.60
C GLY A 121 1.70 7.48 4.95
N ILE A 122 1.51 7.85 3.68
CA ILE A 122 2.43 8.76 2.99
C ILE A 122 2.41 10.18 3.58
N ASP A 123 1.33 10.58 4.24
CA ASP A 123 1.21 11.90 4.87
C ASP A 123 2.32 12.16 5.89
N TYR A 124 2.74 11.15 6.66
CA TYR A 124 3.86 11.26 7.60
C TYR A 124 5.18 11.61 6.91
N ASN A 125 5.39 11.04 5.73
CA ASN A 125 6.60 11.22 4.95
C ASN A 125 6.63 12.60 4.30
N ILE A 126 5.50 13.04 3.75
CA ILE A 126 5.29 14.41 3.22
C ILE A 126 5.46 15.45 4.32
N TYR A 127 4.93 15.19 5.51
CA TYR A 127 5.01 16.14 6.63
C TYR A 127 6.45 16.31 7.13
N LEU A 128 7.18 15.20 7.29
CA LEU A 128 8.60 15.23 7.65
C LEU A 128 9.46 15.88 6.54
N MET A 129 9.19 15.57 5.27
CA MET A 129 9.87 16.15 4.10
C MET A 129 9.68 17.67 4.05
N SER A 130 8.45 18.13 4.29
CA SER A 130 8.12 19.56 4.31
C SER A 130 8.85 20.26 5.44
N ARG A 131 8.93 19.64 6.63
CA ARG A 131 9.71 20.20 7.74
C ARG A 131 11.20 20.28 7.42
N MET A 132 11.77 19.27 6.76
CA MET A 132 13.17 19.31 6.30
C MET A 132 13.40 20.49 5.34
N CYS A 133 12.44 20.79 4.45
CA CYS A 133 12.51 21.96 3.57
C CYS A 133 12.46 23.29 4.34
N GLU A 134 11.64 23.38 5.38
CA GLU A 134 11.56 24.56 6.25
C GLU A 134 12.84 24.77 7.05
N GLU A 135 13.35 23.72 7.71
CA GLU A 135 14.58 23.76 8.52
C GLU A 135 15.81 24.07 7.67
N TYR A 136 15.85 23.63 6.41
CA TYR A 136 16.94 23.96 5.48
C TYR A 136 17.10 25.48 5.27
N ARG A 137 16.01 26.25 5.35
CA ARG A 137 16.05 27.72 5.23
C ARG A 137 16.72 28.39 6.43
N ILE A 138 16.63 27.75 7.59
CA ILE A 138 17.22 28.23 8.85
C ILE A 138 18.68 27.78 8.92
N ASN A 139 18.94 26.51 8.62
CA ASN A 139 20.26 25.90 8.67
C ASN A 139 20.49 24.95 7.48
N PRO A 140 21.27 25.36 6.46
CA PRO A 140 21.47 24.57 5.23
C PRO A 140 22.43 23.38 5.40
N ASP A 141 22.70 22.94 6.63
CA ASP A 141 23.49 21.75 6.95
C ASP A 141 22.58 20.54 7.19
N TYR A 142 22.63 19.56 6.28
CA TYR A 142 21.85 18.32 6.35
C TYR A 142 22.04 17.56 7.67
N SER A 143 23.24 17.61 8.23
CA SER A 143 23.58 16.93 9.49
C SER A 143 22.87 17.54 10.69
N LYS A 144 22.42 18.80 10.58
CA LYS A 144 21.73 19.54 11.64
C LYS A 144 20.24 19.66 11.39
N LEU A 145 19.82 19.92 10.15
CA LEU A 145 18.41 20.10 9.82
C LEU A 145 17.59 18.81 9.95
N ILE A 146 18.18 17.64 9.66
CA ILE A 146 17.47 16.36 9.75
C ILE A 146 17.11 16.06 11.21
N PRO A 147 18.07 16.06 12.17
CA PRO A 147 17.73 15.97 13.59
C PRO A 147 16.74 17.05 14.03
N ALA A 148 16.93 18.31 13.63
CA ALA A 148 16.02 19.40 13.99
C ALA A 148 14.58 19.15 13.51
N SER A 149 14.41 18.65 12.29
CA SER A 149 13.10 18.28 11.72
C SER A 149 12.43 17.15 12.50
N ILE A 150 13.22 16.16 12.94
CA ILE A 150 12.72 15.05 13.76
C ILE A 150 12.35 15.53 15.17
N PHE A 151 13.16 16.40 15.79
CA PHE A 151 12.87 16.90 17.14
C PHE A 151 11.66 17.83 17.20
N THR A 152 11.40 18.59 16.13
CA THR A 152 10.26 19.51 16.03
C THR A 152 8.99 18.76 15.63
N THR A 153 9.01 18.07 14.49
CA THR A 153 7.82 17.49 13.88
C THR A 153 7.68 15.99 14.13
N GLY A 154 8.78 15.28 14.39
CA GLY A 154 8.76 13.84 14.68
C GLY A 154 7.93 13.50 15.92
N LYS A 155 7.89 14.37 16.95
CA LYS A 155 6.99 14.19 18.11
C LYS A 155 5.51 14.24 17.71
N ALA A 156 5.13 15.17 16.82
CA ALA A 156 3.76 15.28 16.33
C ALA A 156 3.37 14.08 15.45
N ILE A 157 4.29 13.62 14.59
CA ILE A 157 4.11 12.40 13.79
C ILE A 157 3.92 11.19 14.71
N PHE A 158 4.80 11.00 15.70
CA PHE A 158 4.71 9.87 16.63
C PHE A 158 3.42 9.90 17.43
N PHE A 159 3.00 11.07 17.92
CA PHE A 159 1.75 11.23 18.66
C PHE A 159 0.54 10.86 17.80
N THR A 160 0.40 11.45 16.60
CA THR A 160 -0.73 11.19 15.70
C THR A 160 -0.77 9.74 15.22
N ALA A 161 0.38 9.17 14.87
CA ALA A 161 0.47 7.76 14.49
C ALA A 161 0.11 6.83 15.64
N THR A 162 0.60 7.11 16.86
CA THR A 162 0.27 6.31 18.05
C THR A 162 -1.22 6.35 18.34
N THR A 163 -1.85 7.53 18.32
CA THR A 163 -3.30 7.66 18.55
C THR A 163 -4.11 6.88 17.50
N MET A 164 -3.74 6.96 16.21
CA MET A 164 -4.41 6.22 15.14
C MET A 164 -4.22 4.71 15.30
N VAL A 165 -2.99 4.26 15.54
CA VAL A 165 -2.66 2.84 15.74
C VAL A 165 -3.41 2.29 16.94
N VAL A 166 -3.37 2.97 18.09
CA VAL A 166 -4.11 2.54 19.29
C VAL A 166 -5.61 2.49 19.03
N GLY A 167 -6.18 3.47 18.31
CA GLY A 167 -7.59 3.46 17.97
C GLY A 167 -8.02 2.28 17.09
N ILE A 168 -7.17 1.89 16.13
CA ILE A 168 -7.50 0.87 15.12
C ILE A 168 -7.12 -0.54 15.60
N ILE A 169 -5.98 -0.72 16.29
CA ILE A 169 -5.48 -2.03 16.70
C ILE A 169 -6.42 -2.71 17.71
N LEU A 170 -7.23 -1.93 18.45
CA LEU A 170 -8.25 -2.46 19.34
C LEU A 170 -9.26 -3.35 18.60
N TRP A 171 -9.51 -3.12 17.30
CA TRP A 171 -10.39 -3.97 16.50
C TRP A 171 -9.88 -5.40 16.41
N TYR A 172 -8.56 -5.60 16.42
CA TYR A 172 -7.95 -6.93 16.40
C TYR A 172 -8.30 -7.74 17.66
N PHE A 173 -8.36 -7.10 18.82
CA PHE A 173 -8.63 -7.76 20.09
C PHE A 173 -10.12 -7.81 20.45
N MET A 174 -10.89 -6.81 20.04
CA MET A 174 -12.28 -6.64 20.48
C MET A 174 -13.31 -7.16 19.46
N SER A 175 -12.95 -7.28 18.18
CA SER A 175 -13.90 -7.74 17.17
C SER A 175 -13.97 -9.27 17.10
N SER A 176 -15.17 -9.82 17.23
CA SER A 176 -15.45 -11.22 16.92
C SER A 176 -15.47 -11.52 15.42
N LEU A 177 -15.53 -10.47 14.59
CA LEU A 177 -15.53 -10.60 13.14
C LEU A 177 -14.10 -10.59 12.61
N ARG A 178 -13.64 -11.76 12.15
CA ARG A 178 -12.28 -11.97 11.62
C ARG A 178 -11.85 -10.92 10.61
N PHE A 179 -12.74 -10.54 9.69
CA PHE A 179 -12.49 -9.48 8.71
C PHE A 179 -12.06 -8.15 9.36
N GLN A 180 -12.83 -7.69 10.36
CA GLN A 180 -12.56 -6.42 11.01
C GLN A 180 -11.28 -6.49 11.84
N ALA A 181 -11.00 -7.63 12.46
CA ALA A 181 -9.76 -7.85 13.19
C ALA A 181 -8.53 -7.80 12.25
N GLU A 182 -8.58 -8.50 11.12
CA GLU A 182 -7.51 -8.50 10.11
C GLU A 182 -7.31 -7.11 9.50
N MET A 183 -8.39 -6.38 9.20
CA MET A 183 -8.28 -4.98 8.76
C MET A 183 -7.56 -4.10 9.77
N GLY A 184 -7.96 -4.20 11.05
CA GLY A 184 -7.36 -3.40 12.11
C GLY A 184 -5.85 -3.65 12.23
N LEU A 185 -5.46 -4.93 12.18
CA LEU A 185 -4.05 -5.32 12.22
C LEU A 185 -3.26 -4.78 11.03
N LEU A 186 -3.77 -4.96 9.81
CA LEU A 186 -3.05 -4.55 8.59
C LEU A 186 -2.96 -3.03 8.45
N LEU A 187 -4.01 -2.28 8.82
CA LEU A 187 -3.99 -0.82 8.87
C LEU A 187 -2.98 -0.32 9.90
N SER A 188 -2.94 -0.91 11.10
CA SER A 188 -1.92 -0.55 12.09
C SER A 188 -0.50 -0.86 11.59
N ALA A 189 -0.31 -2.01 10.92
CA ALA A 189 0.99 -2.41 10.39
C ALA A 189 1.51 -1.46 9.30
N VAL A 190 0.68 -1.08 8.33
CA VAL A 190 1.08 -0.16 7.24
C VAL A 190 1.40 1.24 7.80
N MET A 191 0.65 1.70 8.79
CA MET A 191 0.93 2.97 9.46
C MET A 191 2.27 2.97 10.19
N ILE A 192 2.55 1.92 10.96
CA ILE A 192 3.83 1.75 11.65
C ILE A 192 4.98 1.68 10.63
N ALA A 193 4.80 0.93 9.54
CA ALA A 193 5.79 0.84 8.47
C ALA A 193 6.10 2.22 7.88
N HIS A 194 5.10 3.05 7.62
CA HIS A 194 5.29 4.41 7.13
C HIS A 194 6.02 5.34 8.10
N VAL A 195 5.75 5.25 9.41
CA VAL A 195 6.48 6.02 10.43
C VAL A 195 7.94 5.59 10.49
N ILE A 196 8.21 4.29 10.47
CA ILE A 196 9.58 3.76 10.45
C ILE A 196 10.30 4.22 9.19
N LEU A 197 9.67 4.11 8.02
CA LEU A 197 10.28 4.54 6.76
C LEU A 197 10.51 6.06 6.73
N ALA A 198 9.62 6.87 7.30
CA ALA A 198 9.83 8.31 7.42
C ALA A 198 11.05 8.63 8.30
N LEU A 199 11.11 8.04 9.50
CA LEU A 199 12.15 8.38 10.47
C LEU A 199 13.53 7.83 10.08
N PHE A 200 13.59 6.64 9.52
CA PHE A 200 14.86 5.96 9.21
C PHE A 200 15.23 6.07 7.74
N PHE A 201 14.39 5.53 6.85
CA PHE A 201 14.74 5.43 5.42
C PHE A 201 14.80 6.79 4.74
N GLN A 202 13.75 7.61 4.89
CA GLN A 202 13.71 8.96 4.30
C GLN A 202 14.82 9.84 4.90
N SER A 203 14.99 9.86 6.21
CA SER A 203 16.06 10.64 6.85
C SER A 203 17.46 10.22 6.38
N ALA A 204 17.73 8.92 6.29
CA ALA A 204 19.01 8.42 5.81
C ALA A 204 19.24 8.77 4.33
N PHE A 205 18.22 8.60 3.48
CA PHE A 205 18.28 8.98 2.07
C PHE A 205 18.63 10.46 1.90
N MET A 206 17.99 11.31 2.70
CA MET A 206 18.18 12.76 2.65
C MET A 206 19.57 13.17 3.13
N LEU A 207 20.13 12.48 4.12
CA LEU A 207 21.48 12.72 4.62
C LEU A 207 22.55 12.33 3.60
N ILE A 208 22.37 11.20 2.91
CA ILE A 208 23.35 10.64 1.97
C ILE A 208 23.34 11.38 0.62
N LEU A 209 22.16 11.61 0.04
CA LEU A 209 22.04 12.17 -1.32
C LEU A 209 21.93 13.69 -1.34
N GLN A 210 21.64 14.32 -0.20
CA GLN A 210 21.55 15.78 -0.03
C GLN A 210 20.86 16.48 -1.22
N PRO A 211 19.63 16.08 -1.56
CA PRO A 211 19.07 16.43 -2.85
C PRO A 211 18.75 17.92 -2.96
N LYS A 212 19.20 18.55 -4.05
CA LYS A 212 19.07 20.00 -4.28
C LYS A 212 17.65 20.56 -4.28
N PHE A 213 16.60 19.72 -4.35
CA PHE A 213 15.23 20.22 -4.35
C PHE A 213 14.82 20.84 -3.02
N ILE A 214 15.42 20.43 -1.90
CA ILE A 214 15.13 20.99 -0.58
C ILE A 214 15.42 22.51 -0.57
N GLN A 215 16.41 22.95 -1.35
CA GLN A 215 16.77 24.37 -1.50
C GLN A 215 15.68 25.21 -2.16
N LYS A 216 14.83 24.60 -3.00
CA LYS A 216 13.85 25.35 -3.82
C LYS A 216 12.61 25.76 -3.03
N GLY A 217 12.37 25.17 -1.86
CA GLY A 217 11.19 25.40 -1.02
C GLY A 217 9.90 24.85 -1.63
N LEU A 218 8.79 24.87 -0.87
CA LEU A 218 7.49 24.43 -1.36
C LEU A 218 6.93 25.42 -2.40
N PHE A 219 6.13 24.91 -3.35
CA PHE A 219 5.47 25.74 -4.37
C PHE A 219 4.66 26.91 -3.80
N PHE A 220 3.97 26.70 -2.67
CA PHE A 220 3.06 27.69 -2.07
C PHE A 220 3.77 28.83 -1.33
N GLU A 221 5.01 28.64 -0.88
CA GLU A 221 5.72 29.63 -0.06
C GLU A 221 6.32 30.78 -0.88
N ARG A 222 6.37 30.68 -2.21
CA ARG A 222 6.90 31.77 -3.09
C ARG A 222 5.89 32.87 -3.40
N ARG A 223 4.63 32.76 -2.96
CA ARG A 223 3.56 33.74 -3.23
C ARG A 223 3.24 34.66 -2.05
N ARG A 224 4.02 34.60 -0.97
CA ARG A 224 3.99 35.57 0.14
C ARG A 224 5.33 36.27 0.21
#